data_AF-A0A229SB95-F1
#
_entry.id   AF-A0A229SB95-F1
#
_cell.length_a   1.000
_cell.length_b   1.000
_cell.length_c   1.000
_cell.angle_alpha   90.00
_cell.angle_beta   90.00
_cell.angle_gamma   90.00
#
_symmetry.space_group_name_H-M   'P 1'
#
loop_
_entity.id
_entity.type
_entity.pdbx_description
1 polymer ?
#
loop_
_entity_poly.entity_id
_entity_poly.type
_entity_poly.pdbx_seq_one_letter_code
_entity_poly.pdbx_strand_id
1 'polypeptide(L)'
;MSQPPQPGEPEGQVPGSGTPQGQPYQQPYPQSYPQQQGWYGPPQPPPSNKTALWVGLGVLGLVVVVAVVAITGFVAPGFFLSDSKSDGAVASPSSSSAPTSSVPETAPSSSVRIPADRVPVPKRTTPLADPSECAYPASTGGEVPKKATPPASGPTPASGTTAVTIKTTVGDIRLTLDSALAPCTVANFLSLARQGYYDSTPCHRLATSGLQMLQCGDPAGTGTGGPGYTIPDEVFPEIKYGRGILAMAKTQAPNSGGSQFFMVFGDAELPPEYTVFGSISDAGLQVLDKVARGGVDESQGVGDGTGAPRIPVTFQSVAIG
;
A
#
# COMPACT_ATOMS: atom_id res chain seq x y z
N MET A 1 13.44 87.92 -30.76
CA MET A 1 12.26 87.72 -29.90
C MET A 1 11.07 87.56 -30.81
N SER A 2 10.34 86.44 -30.73
CA SER A 2 8.94 86.27 -31.15
C SER A 2 8.56 84.79 -31.05
N GLN A 3 7.76 84.43 -30.06
CA GLN A 3 6.77 83.34 -30.17
C GLN A 3 5.69 83.77 -31.16
N PRO A 4 5.02 82.84 -31.88
CA PRO A 4 3.74 82.28 -31.40
C PRO A 4 3.41 80.87 -32.02
N PRO A 5 2.17 80.35 -32.05
CA PRO A 5 1.06 80.28 -31.07
C PRO A 5 0.52 78.83 -30.84
N GLN A 6 -0.38 78.66 -29.85
CA GLN A 6 -1.35 77.54 -29.76
C GLN A 6 -2.66 77.94 -30.48
N PRO A 7 -3.41 76.99 -31.08
CA PRO A 7 -4.79 76.67 -30.65
C PRO A 7 -5.17 75.19 -30.92
N GLY A 8 -6.21 74.53 -30.41
CA GLY A 8 -7.41 74.82 -29.62
C GLY A 8 -8.30 73.55 -29.65
N GLU A 9 -9.16 73.34 -28.65
CA GLU A 9 -10.20 72.28 -28.64
C GLU A 9 -11.32 72.56 -29.65
N PRO A 10 -12.11 71.54 -30.02
CA PRO A 10 -13.51 71.58 -29.59
C PRO A 10 -14.13 70.23 -29.15
N GLU A 11 -15.10 70.33 -28.25
CA GLU A 11 -16.06 69.29 -27.86
C GLU A 11 -16.99 68.89 -29.03
N GLY A 12 -17.44 67.63 -29.05
CA GLY A 12 -18.46 67.17 -29.99
C GLY A 12 -18.94 65.71 -29.85
N GLN A 13 -19.97 65.52 -29.03
CA GLN A 13 -21.14 64.64 -29.23
C GLN A 13 -21.01 63.12 -29.47
N VAL A 14 -21.60 62.37 -28.53
CA VAL A 14 -22.10 60.99 -28.65
C VAL A 14 -23.52 61.03 -29.27
N PRO A 15 -23.85 60.21 -30.29
CA PRO A 15 -24.77 59.08 -30.06
C PRO A 15 -24.52 57.86 -30.99
N GLY A 16 -24.88 56.66 -30.55
CA GLY A 16 -25.07 55.55 -31.48
C GLY A 16 -24.78 54.15 -30.93
N SER A 17 -25.82 53.56 -30.35
CA SER A 17 -25.99 52.13 -30.10
C SER A 17 -25.64 51.24 -31.30
N GLY A 18 -24.88 50.18 -31.08
CA GLY A 18 -24.64 49.14 -32.09
C GLY A 18 -23.83 47.98 -31.54
N THR A 19 -24.47 47.08 -30.80
CA THR A 19 -23.96 45.78 -30.39
C THR A 19 -23.72 44.89 -31.63
N PRO A 20 -22.54 44.26 -31.81
CA PRO A 20 -22.46 43.04 -32.61
C PRO A 20 -22.67 41.85 -31.69
N GLN A 21 -23.81 41.20 -31.88
CA GLN A 21 -24.19 39.95 -31.25
C GLN A 21 -23.11 38.88 -31.43
N GLY A 22 -22.85 38.16 -30.35
CA GLY A 22 -21.98 37.00 -30.34
C GLY A 22 -22.49 35.91 -31.28
N GLN A 23 -21.58 35.33 -32.05
CA GLN A 23 -21.75 33.99 -32.57
C GLN A 23 -21.08 33.00 -31.62
N PRO A 24 -21.78 31.96 -31.17
CA PRO A 24 -21.19 30.94 -30.32
C PRO A 24 -20.21 30.11 -31.16
N TYR A 25 -18.94 30.08 -30.77
CA TYR A 25 -18.02 29.05 -31.22
C TYR A 25 -18.56 27.71 -30.74
N GLN A 26 -19.13 26.93 -31.66
CA GLN A 26 -19.46 25.54 -31.44
C GLN A 26 -18.16 24.74 -31.31
N GLN A 27 -17.89 24.27 -30.10
CA GLN A 27 -16.92 23.23 -29.80
C GLN A 27 -17.41 21.90 -30.39
N PRO A 28 -16.64 21.21 -31.25
CA PRO A 28 -16.93 19.84 -31.60
C PRO A 28 -16.37 18.90 -30.52
N TYR A 29 -17.25 18.22 -29.79
CA TYR A 29 -16.97 16.93 -29.15
C TYR A 29 -17.85 15.86 -29.84
N PRO A 30 -17.47 14.56 -29.84
CA PRO A 30 -16.63 13.91 -28.83
C PRO A 30 -15.50 13.01 -29.39
N GLN A 31 -14.35 13.00 -28.71
CA GLN A 31 -13.48 11.84 -28.69
C GLN A 31 -13.73 11.13 -27.36
N SER A 32 -14.35 9.95 -27.46
CA SER A 32 -14.54 9.00 -26.38
C SER A 32 -13.19 8.54 -25.86
N TYR A 33 -12.81 8.99 -24.67
CA TYR A 33 -11.72 8.37 -23.92
C TYR A 33 -12.25 7.04 -23.36
N PRO A 34 -11.52 5.92 -23.50
CA PRO A 34 -11.85 4.73 -22.74
C PRO A 34 -11.74 5.07 -21.25
N GLN A 35 -12.84 4.86 -20.52
CA GLN A 35 -12.91 4.93 -19.06
C GLN A 35 -11.83 3.99 -18.49
N GLN A 36 -10.69 4.54 -18.08
CA GLN A 36 -9.73 3.81 -17.27
C GLN A 36 -10.29 3.72 -15.86
N GLN A 37 -10.41 2.48 -15.38
CA GLN A 37 -11.09 2.12 -14.15
C GLN A 37 -10.31 2.65 -12.94
N GLY A 38 -10.74 3.83 -12.47
CA GLY A 38 -10.41 4.31 -11.13
C GLY A 38 -10.86 3.29 -10.08
N TRP A 39 -10.13 3.27 -8.97
CA TRP A 39 -10.25 2.31 -7.89
C TRP A 39 -11.63 2.41 -7.18
N TYR A 40 -12.62 1.64 -7.64
CA TYR A 40 -13.93 1.57 -7.00
C TYR A 40 -13.92 0.48 -5.92
N GLY A 41 -13.70 0.89 -4.67
CA GLY A 41 -14.16 0.10 -3.53
C GLY A 41 -15.69 -0.04 -3.56
N PRO A 42 -16.26 -1.10 -2.96
CA PRO A 42 -17.71 -1.29 -2.96
C PRO A 42 -18.42 -0.08 -2.31
N PRO A 43 -19.60 0.33 -2.83
CA PRO A 43 -20.39 1.37 -2.21
C PRO A 43 -20.69 1.01 -0.75
N GLN A 44 -20.32 1.88 0.18
CA GLN A 44 -20.73 1.71 1.58
C GLN A 44 -22.26 1.84 1.64
N PRO A 45 -22.97 0.90 2.30
CA PRO A 45 -24.41 1.05 2.50
C PRO A 45 -24.69 2.30 3.35
N PRO A 46 -25.79 3.03 3.09
CA PRO A 46 -26.14 4.20 3.89
C PRO A 46 -26.32 3.81 5.36
N PRO A 47 -25.99 4.70 6.31
CA PRO A 47 -26.10 4.42 7.74
C PRO A 47 -27.56 4.09 8.09
N SER A 48 -27.81 2.87 8.54
CA SER A 48 -29.14 2.45 9.00
C SER A 48 -29.43 3.09 10.35
N ASN A 49 -30.38 4.02 10.39
CA ASN A 49 -30.90 4.62 11.63
C ASN A 49 -31.87 3.66 12.34
N LYS A 50 -31.39 2.52 12.86
CA LYS A 50 -32.24 1.66 13.68
C LYS A 50 -32.17 2.09 15.14
N THR A 51 -33.18 2.86 15.54
CA THR A 51 -33.65 2.92 16.93
C THR A 51 -33.94 1.50 17.41
N ALA A 52 -33.03 0.95 18.22
CA ALA A 52 -33.19 -0.36 18.84
C ALA A 52 -34.10 -0.24 20.08
N LEU A 53 -35.38 -0.58 19.90
CA LEU A 53 -36.28 -0.97 20.97
C LEU A 53 -35.89 -2.37 21.43
N TRP A 54 -35.30 -2.46 22.63
CA TRP A 54 -35.06 -3.73 23.32
C TRP A 54 -36.36 -4.24 23.94
N VAL A 55 -36.85 -5.38 23.45
CA VAL A 55 -37.77 -6.25 24.22
C VAL A 55 -37.07 -7.58 24.38
N GLY A 56 -36.65 -7.85 25.62
CA GLY A 56 -36.05 -9.12 25.98
C GLY A 56 -37.08 -10.25 25.99
N LEU A 57 -36.62 -11.44 25.60
CA LEU A 57 -37.19 -12.73 25.99
C LEU A 57 -36.08 -13.76 25.86
N GLY A 58 -35.57 -14.19 27.01
CA GLY A 58 -34.61 -15.29 27.10
C GLY A 58 -35.30 -16.63 26.92
N VAL A 59 -34.61 -17.58 26.29
CA VAL A 59 -34.92 -19.02 26.40
C VAL A 59 -33.60 -19.80 26.44
N LEU A 60 -33.48 -20.60 27.49
CA LEU A 60 -32.45 -21.62 27.74
C LEU A 60 -32.41 -22.71 26.66
N GLY A 61 -31.23 -23.32 26.52
CA GLY A 61 -31.05 -24.69 26.05
C GLY A 61 -29.84 -24.83 25.13
N LEU A 62 -28.98 -25.83 25.17
CA LEU A 62 -28.74 -26.98 26.05
C LEU A 62 -27.45 -27.57 25.45
N VAL A 63 -26.36 -27.64 26.23
CA VAL A 63 -25.08 -28.19 25.78
C VAL A 63 -25.17 -29.72 25.80
N VAL A 64 -24.97 -30.37 24.64
CA VAL A 64 -24.80 -31.83 24.56
C VAL A 64 -23.35 -32.14 24.24
N VAL A 65 -22.64 -32.64 25.25
CA VAL A 65 -21.32 -33.27 25.13
C VAL A 65 -21.55 -34.74 24.81
N VAL A 66 -21.00 -35.25 23.71
CA VAL A 66 -20.91 -36.69 23.45
C VAL A 66 -19.43 -37.08 23.43
N ALA A 67 -19.00 -37.75 24.49
CA ALA A 67 -17.74 -38.48 24.56
C ALA A 67 -17.98 -39.93 24.11
N VAL A 68 -17.15 -40.46 23.22
CA VAL A 68 -17.07 -41.90 22.94
C VAL A 68 -15.63 -42.35 23.12
N VAL A 69 -15.41 -43.12 24.18
CA VAL A 69 -14.24 -43.96 24.40
C VAL A 69 -14.68 -45.40 24.14
N ALA A 70 -14.00 -46.10 23.25
CA ALA A 70 -14.07 -47.56 23.17
C ALA A 70 -12.66 -48.12 22.95
N ILE A 71 -12.21 -48.84 23.97
CA ILE A 71 -10.95 -49.56 24.11
C ILE A 71 -11.15 -51.00 23.65
N THR A 72 -10.29 -51.49 22.76
CA THR A 72 -9.82 -52.89 22.68
C THR A 72 -8.48 -52.84 21.93
N GLY A 73 -7.33 -53.32 22.41
CA GLY A 73 -7.04 -54.43 23.31
C GLY A 73 -6.66 -55.65 22.47
N PHE A 74 -5.40 -55.75 22.02
CA PHE A 74 -4.85 -57.03 21.56
C PHE A 74 -3.38 -57.21 21.97
N VAL A 75 -3.14 -58.45 22.38
CA VAL A 75 -2.10 -58.98 23.25
C VAL A 75 -0.89 -59.43 22.44
N ALA A 76 0.32 -59.18 22.95
CA ALA A 76 1.54 -59.85 22.53
C ALA A 76 1.83 -61.05 23.46
N PRO A 77 2.38 -62.14 22.91
CA PRO A 77 3.69 -62.62 23.35
C PRO A 77 4.55 -62.91 22.09
N GLY A 78 5.86 -62.69 22.04
CA GLY A 78 6.87 -63.17 22.97
C GLY A 78 7.71 -64.25 22.27
N PHE A 79 8.85 -63.82 21.72
CA PHE A 79 10.16 -64.51 21.67
C PHE A 79 10.25 -65.95 21.10
N PHE A 80 11.05 -66.17 20.03
CA PHE A 80 11.95 -67.34 19.91
C PHE A 80 13.04 -67.16 18.83
N LEU A 81 14.29 -67.22 19.30
CA LEU A 81 15.55 -67.77 18.72
C LEU A 81 16.11 -67.30 17.37
N SER A 82 17.32 -66.73 17.45
CA SER A 82 18.38 -66.83 16.45
C SER A 82 19.23 -68.08 16.68
N ASP A 83 19.61 -68.81 15.62
CA ASP A 83 20.99 -69.32 15.46
C ASP A 83 21.30 -69.78 14.01
N SER A 84 22.56 -69.55 13.63
CA SER A 84 23.45 -70.28 12.69
C SER A 84 23.18 -70.42 11.18
N LYS A 85 24.03 -69.66 10.43
CA LYS A 85 25.15 -70.16 9.59
C LYS A 85 24.89 -71.25 8.53
N SER A 86 25.12 -70.93 7.25
CA SER A 86 26.21 -71.46 6.37
C SER A 86 25.92 -71.28 4.85
N ASP A 87 26.85 -70.59 4.18
CA ASP A 87 27.49 -70.84 2.87
C ASP A 87 26.74 -71.08 1.53
N GLY A 88 27.26 -70.44 0.47
CA GLY A 88 27.14 -70.83 -0.94
C GLY A 88 26.43 -69.80 -1.83
N ALA A 89 27.09 -68.75 -2.31
CA ALA A 89 27.87 -68.67 -3.56
C ALA A 89 27.05 -68.69 -4.88
N VAL A 90 27.39 -67.69 -5.72
CA VAL A 90 27.25 -67.59 -7.19
C VAL A 90 25.92 -67.05 -7.76
N ALA A 91 25.93 -65.76 -8.14
CA ALA A 91 25.69 -65.27 -9.52
C ALA A 91 25.22 -63.79 -9.54
N SER A 92 26.09 -62.90 -10.03
CA SER A 92 25.68 -61.71 -10.81
C SER A 92 25.65 -62.12 -12.29
N PRO A 93 25.05 -61.36 -13.24
CA PRO A 93 24.61 -59.97 -13.15
C PRO A 93 23.21 -59.72 -13.73
N SER A 94 22.59 -58.59 -13.39
CA SER A 94 21.69 -57.89 -14.32
C SER A 94 21.49 -56.45 -13.86
N SER A 95 22.10 -55.56 -14.62
CA SER A 95 21.78 -54.14 -14.68
C SER A 95 20.29 -53.96 -14.97
N SER A 96 19.57 -53.27 -14.09
CA SER A 96 18.24 -52.75 -14.42
C SER A 96 18.18 -51.31 -13.96
N SER A 97 18.42 -50.42 -14.93
CA SER A 97 18.28 -48.98 -14.84
C SER A 97 16.86 -48.63 -14.39
N ALA A 98 16.69 -48.13 -13.17
CA ALA A 98 15.45 -47.51 -12.76
C ALA A 98 15.30 -46.18 -13.53
N PRO A 99 14.17 -45.91 -14.19
CA PRO A 99 13.95 -44.62 -14.80
C PRO A 99 13.81 -43.58 -13.67
N THR A 100 14.69 -42.59 -13.69
CA THR A 100 14.50 -41.35 -12.93
C THR A 100 13.27 -40.68 -13.53
N SER A 101 12.11 -40.86 -12.89
CA SER A 101 10.93 -40.03 -13.14
C SER A 101 11.21 -38.62 -12.61
N SER A 102 11.94 -37.84 -13.39
CA SER A 102 11.98 -36.39 -13.26
C SER A 102 10.62 -35.85 -13.68
N VAL A 103 9.70 -35.75 -12.73
CA VAL A 103 8.55 -34.86 -12.85
C VAL A 103 9.13 -33.45 -12.94
N PRO A 104 8.85 -32.66 -13.99
CA PRO A 104 9.12 -31.24 -13.94
C PRO A 104 8.17 -30.67 -12.88
N GLU A 105 8.72 -30.23 -11.76
CA GLU A 105 8.02 -29.32 -10.86
C GLU A 105 7.81 -28.02 -11.64
N THR A 106 6.65 -27.94 -12.31
CA THR A 106 6.15 -26.70 -12.88
C THR A 106 5.82 -25.78 -11.72
N ALA A 107 6.83 -25.09 -11.21
CA ALA A 107 6.62 -23.90 -10.40
C ALA A 107 5.88 -22.89 -11.30
N PRO A 108 4.67 -22.42 -10.92
CA PRO A 108 4.02 -21.35 -11.66
C PRO A 108 4.85 -20.08 -11.43
N SER A 109 5.81 -19.83 -12.31
CA SER A 109 6.45 -18.52 -12.42
C SER A 109 5.40 -17.57 -12.96
N SER A 110 4.70 -16.87 -12.07
CA SER A 110 4.00 -15.66 -12.47
C SER A 110 5.05 -14.72 -13.04
N SER A 111 5.06 -14.56 -14.37
CA SER A 111 6.00 -13.68 -15.06
C SER A 111 5.56 -12.23 -14.88
N VAL A 112 5.56 -11.75 -13.62
CA VAL A 112 5.37 -10.34 -13.32
C VAL A 112 6.50 -9.59 -14.01
N ARG A 113 6.15 -8.71 -14.95
CA ARG A 113 7.11 -7.82 -15.59
C ARG A 113 7.46 -6.72 -14.60
N ILE A 114 8.72 -6.62 -14.21
CA ILE A 114 9.22 -5.60 -13.29
C ILE A 114 10.31 -4.81 -14.03
N PRO A 115 10.18 -3.48 -14.18
CA PRO A 115 11.24 -2.62 -14.71
C PRO A 115 12.54 -2.76 -13.91
N ALA A 116 13.68 -2.64 -14.57
CA ALA A 116 14.97 -2.63 -13.88
C ALA A 116 15.25 -1.27 -13.23
N ASP A 117 14.97 -0.19 -13.98
CA ASP A 117 15.35 1.17 -13.62
C ASP A 117 14.38 1.81 -12.62
N ARG A 118 14.94 2.64 -11.74
CA ARG A 118 14.17 3.47 -10.81
C ARG A 118 13.67 4.71 -11.51
N VAL A 119 12.49 5.18 -11.12
CA VAL A 119 12.10 6.54 -11.45
C VAL A 119 12.83 7.54 -10.55
N PRO A 120 13.19 8.74 -11.04
CA PRO A 120 13.72 9.79 -10.18
C PRO A 120 12.72 10.13 -9.08
N VAL A 121 13.23 10.37 -7.87
CA VAL A 121 12.40 10.92 -6.78
C VAL A 121 11.90 12.30 -7.23
N PRO A 122 10.59 12.57 -7.14
CA PRO A 122 10.04 13.85 -7.57
C PRO A 122 10.61 14.99 -6.74
N LYS A 123 10.63 16.20 -7.30
CA LYS A 123 11.09 17.41 -6.61
C LYS A 123 10.02 18.47 -6.72
N ARG A 124 9.79 19.20 -5.62
CA ARG A 124 8.93 20.38 -5.62
C ARG A 124 9.59 21.49 -6.43
N THR A 125 8.85 22.08 -7.36
CA THR A 125 9.30 23.28 -8.10
C THR A 125 9.32 24.52 -7.21
N THR A 126 8.38 24.60 -6.26
CA THR A 126 8.37 25.61 -5.19
C THR A 126 8.62 24.94 -3.84
N PRO A 127 9.71 25.29 -3.13
CA PRO A 127 9.97 24.76 -1.79
C PRO A 127 8.84 25.07 -0.80
N LEU A 128 8.63 24.18 0.16
CA LEU A 128 7.73 24.41 1.29
C LEU A 128 8.33 25.45 2.26
N ALA A 129 7.47 26.03 3.10
CA ALA A 129 7.96 26.81 4.24
C ALA A 129 8.76 25.89 5.17
N ASP A 130 9.89 26.40 5.70
CA ASP A 130 10.71 25.69 6.68
C ASP A 130 10.87 26.56 7.93
N PRO A 131 10.19 26.24 9.04
CA PRO A 131 9.34 25.06 9.26
C PRO A 131 7.97 25.12 8.55
N SER A 132 7.42 23.95 8.24
CA SER A 132 6.04 23.76 7.77
C SER A 132 5.09 23.51 8.94
N GLU A 133 3.86 24.03 8.86
CA GLU A 133 2.85 23.82 9.89
C GLU A 133 2.13 22.48 9.71
N CYS A 134 2.30 21.57 10.66
CA CYS A 134 1.69 20.24 10.63
C CYS A 134 0.60 20.06 11.69
N ALA A 135 -0.45 19.35 11.34
CA ALA A 135 -1.55 19.00 12.24
C ALA A 135 -1.99 17.55 12.05
N TYR A 136 -2.40 16.92 13.15
CA TYR A 136 -2.73 15.49 13.22
C TYR A 136 -4.11 15.30 13.89
N PRO A 137 -5.21 15.70 13.24
CA PRO A 137 -6.54 15.62 13.84
C PRO A 137 -6.95 14.18 14.10
N ALA A 138 -7.70 13.95 15.19
CA ALA A 138 -8.27 12.65 15.49
C ALA A 138 -9.20 12.17 14.37
N SER A 139 -9.14 10.88 14.04
CA SER A 139 -10.01 10.29 13.03
C SER A 139 -11.43 10.15 13.57
N THR A 140 -12.44 10.48 12.77
CA THR A 140 -13.86 10.47 13.16
C THR A 140 -14.56 9.12 12.91
N GLY A 141 -13.85 8.11 12.40
CA GLY A 141 -14.42 6.78 12.14
C GLY A 141 -13.35 5.70 11.89
N GLY A 142 -13.79 4.44 11.89
CA GLY A 142 -12.97 3.26 11.64
C GLY A 142 -12.56 2.52 12.92
N GLU A 143 -12.16 1.26 12.74
CA GLU A 143 -11.49 0.51 13.80
C GLU A 143 -10.09 1.09 14.01
N VAL A 144 -9.68 1.18 15.28
CA VAL A 144 -8.32 1.58 15.67
C VAL A 144 -7.69 0.40 16.42
N PRO A 145 -7.23 -0.64 15.69
CA PRO A 145 -6.74 -1.88 16.31
C PRO A 145 -5.53 -1.62 17.20
N LYS A 146 -4.72 -0.62 16.83
CA LYS A 146 -3.60 -0.10 17.59
C LYS A 146 -3.66 1.41 17.52
N LYS A 147 -3.83 2.07 18.67
CA LYS A 147 -3.81 3.52 18.78
C LYS A 147 -2.37 3.99 18.97
N ALA A 148 -2.00 5.06 18.29
CA ALA A 148 -0.73 5.75 18.51
C ALA A 148 -0.95 7.15 19.07
N THR A 149 0.08 7.69 19.71
CA THR A 149 0.12 9.11 20.04
C THR A 149 0.57 9.88 18.79
N PRO A 150 -0.22 10.84 18.29
CA PRO A 150 0.21 11.65 17.17
C PRO A 150 1.48 12.44 17.55
N PRO A 151 2.37 12.74 16.58
CA PRO A 151 3.44 13.71 16.81
C PRO A 151 2.88 15.08 17.23
N ALA A 152 3.72 15.92 17.80
CA ALA A 152 3.34 17.28 18.16
C ALA A 152 2.91 18.06 16.91
N SER A 153 1.74 18.70 16.97
CA SER A 153 1.30 19.66 15.96
C SER A 153 2.13 20.94 16.05
N GLY A 154 2.28 21.63 14.92
CA GLY A 154 2.97 22.91 14.80
C GLY A 154 4.18 22.87 13.85
N PRO A 155 5.15 23.78 14.05
CA PRO A 155 6.32 23.93 13.20
C PRO A 155 7.15 22.62 13.09
N THR A 156 7.26 22.10 11.88
CA THR A 156 7.97 20.86 11.54
C THR A 156 9.02 21.13 10.46
N PRO A 157 10.29 20.69 10.60
CA PRO A 157 11.31 20.91 9.58
C PRO A 157 10.90 20.34 8.22
N ALA A 158 11.02 21.16 7.17
CA ALA A 158 10.69 20.82 5.79
C ALA A 158 11.94 20.60 4.91
N SER A 159 13.01 20.14 5.54
CA SER A 159 14.29 19.89 4.89
C SER A 159 15.02 18.71 5.52
N GLY A 160 15.96 18.15 4.75
CA GLY A 160 16.77 17.01 5.17
C GLY A 160 16.14 15.66 4.86
N THR A 161 16.98 14.63 4.98
CA THR A 161 16.60 13.24 4.74
C THR A 161 16.88 12.39 5.96
N THR A 162 16.12 11.31 6.12
CA THR A 162 16.32 10.35 7.22
C THR A 162 16.36 8.93 6.67
N ALA A 163 17.43 8.21 7.00
CA ALA A 163 17.55 6.79 6.65
C ALA A 163 16.68 5.95 7.60
N VAL A 164 15.92 5.02 7.02
CA VAL A 164 15.10 4.08 7.77
C VAL A 164 15.32 2.67 7.23
N THR A 165 15.36 1.68 8.13
CA THR A 165 15.36 0.26 7.76
C THR A 165 14.15 -0.42 8.35
N ILE A 166 13.26 -0.92 7.50
CA ILE A 166 12.18 -1.82 7.90
C ILE A 166 12.75 -3.24 7.88
N LYS A 167 12.86 -3.86 9.06
CA LYS A 167 13.24 -5.26 9.18
C LYS A 167 12.01 -6.12 8.91
N THR A 168 12.10 -7.06 7.98
CA THR A 168 10.97 -7.93 7.63
C THR A 168 11.35 -9.41 7.65
N THR A 169 10.35 -10.29 7.65
CA THR A 169 10.50 -11.73 7.50
C THR A 169 11.20 -12.18 6.21
N VAL A 170 11.29 -11.30 5.20
CA VAL A 170 11.83 -11.63 3.87
C VAL A 170 13.09 -10.85 3.51
N GLY A 171 13.60 -10.02 4.43
CA GLY A 171 14.79 -9.19 4.24
C GLY A 171 14.62 -7.76 4.75
N ASP A 172 15.72 -7.01 4.81
CA ASP A 172 15.71 -5.61 5.22
C ASP A 172 15.33 -4.71 4.03
N ILE A 173 14.32 -3.86 4.22
CA ILE A 173 13.92 -2.84 3.25
C ILE A 173 14.44 -1.50 3.74
N ARG A 174 15.46 -0.96 3.06
CA ARG A 174 16.01 0.36 3.39
C ARG A 174 15.32 1.46 2.59
N LEU A 175 14.97 2.52 3.29
CA LEU A 175 14.24 3.69 2.82
C LEU A 175 15.05 4.95 3.10
N THR A 176 14.89 5.96 2.25
CA THR A 176 15.30 7.33 2.51
C THR A 176 14.06 8.20 2.53
N LEU A 177 13.70 8.73 3.70
CA LEU A 177 12.61 9.67 3.88
C LEU A 177 13.11 11.08 3.55
N ASP A 178 12.27 11.91 2.94
CA ASP A 178 12.63 13.26 2.52
C ASP A 178 11.61 14.29 3.00
N SER A 179 11.99 15.09 4.00
CA SER A 179 11.14 16.11 4.60
C SER A 179 10.91 17.30 3.67
N ALA A 180 11.69 17.49 2.61
CA ALA A 180 11.41 18.51 1.60
C ALA A 180 10.24 18.12 0.68
N LEU A 181 9.90 16.84 0.62
CA LEU A 181 8.72 16.37 -0.11
C LEU A 181 7.46 16.48 0.74
N ALA A 182 7.52 16.00 1.98
CA ALA A 182 6.33 15.75 2.79
C ALA A 182 6.66 15.79 4.30
N PRO A 183 6.92 16.98 4.89
CA PRO A 183 7.36 17.11 6.28
C PRO A 183 6.41 16.48 7.29
N CYS A 184 5.09 16.67 7.13
CA CYS A 184 4.11 16.14 8.08
C CYS A 184 4.04 14.61 8.01
N THR A 185 4.13 14.07 6.79
CA THR A 185 4.14 12.63 6.55
C THR A 185 5.40 11.96 7.10
N VAL A 186 6.58 12.58 6.91
CA VAL A 186 7.85 12.08 7.46
C VAL A 186 7.82 12.13 9.00
N ALA A 187 7.39 13.25 9.59
CA ALA A 187 7.28 13.38 11.04
C ALA A 187 6.32 12.34 11.64
N ASN A 188 5.17 12.10 10.99
CA ASN A 188 4.23 11.05 11.33
C ASN A 188 4.87 9.66 11.29
N PHE A 189 5.47 9.28 10.16
CA PHE A 189 6.08 7.96 9.99
C PHE A 189 7.15 7.70 11.06
N LEU A 190 8.03 8.68 11.30
CA LEU A 190 9.09 8.56 12.30
C LEU A 190 8.54 8.49 13.73
N SER A 191 7.46 9.20 14.03
CA SER A 191 6.76 9.11 15.32
C SER A 191 6.19 7.71 15.55
N LEU A 192 5.50 7.15 14.55
CA LEU A 192 4.94 5.80 14.60
C LEU A 192 6.05 4.74 14.75
N ALA A 193 7.14 4.88 13.99
CA ALA A 193 8.30 3.99 14.10
C ALA A 193 8.93 4.01 15.51
N ARG A 194 9.15 5.19 16.09
CA ARG A 194 9.68 5.33 17.47
C ARG A 194 8.80 4.70 18.53
N GLN A 195 7.49 4.63 18.29
CA GLN A 195 6.53 4.01 19.19
C GLN A 195 6.41 2.49 19.00
N GLY A 196 7.19 1.88 18.09
CA GLY A 196 7.02 0.47 17.73
C GLY A 196 5.64 0.20 17.10
N TYR A 197 5.01 1.21 16.50
CA TYR A 197 3.66 1.07 15.94
C TYR A 197 3.61 -0.01 14.86
N TYR A 198 4.64 -0.04 14.03
CA TYR A 198 4.80 -0.94 12.90
C TYR A 198 5.29 -2.35 13.27
N ASP A 199 5.62 -2.61 14.53
CA ASP A 199 6.11 -3.92 14.95
C ASP A 199 5.01 -4.98 14.76
N SER A 200 5.39 -6.14 14.21
CA SER A 200 4.49 -7.25 13.82
C SER A 200 3.39 -6.86 12.82
N THR A 201 3.55 -5.75 12.10
CA THR A 201 2.59 -5.31 11.08
C THR A 201 2.77 -6.09 9.78
N PRO A 202 1.73 -6.73 9.21
CA PRO A 202 1.81 -7.38 7.92
C PRO A 202 1.67 -6.40 6.75
N CYS A 203 2.17 -6.79 5.59
CA CYS A 203 1.77 -6.21 4.31
C CYS A 203 0.56 -6.98 3.79
N HIS A 204 -0.59 -6.30 3.74
CA HIS A 204 -1.89 -6.94 3.48
C HIS A 204 -2.26 -6.93 1.99
N ARG A 205 -1.56 -6.14 1.16
CA ARG A 205 -1.92 -5.99 -0.25
C ARG A 205 -0.70 -5.89 -1.16
N LEU A 206 -0.68 -6.75 -2.16
CA LEU A 206 0.24 -6.81 -3.27
C LEU A 206 -0.56 -6.67 -4.57
N ALA A 207 -0.08 -5.83 -5.46
CA ALA A 207 -0.60 -5.66 -6.81
C ALA A 207 0.54 -5.85 -7.81
N THR A 208 0.36 -6.72 -8.80
CA THR A 208 1.40 -7.08 -9.78
C THR A 208 1.10 -6.59 -11.20
N SER A 209 -0.03 -5.92 -11.40
CA SER A 209 -0.46 -5.27 -12.65
C SER A 209 -1.05 -3.89 -12.32
N GLY A 210 -1.08 -2.99 -13.30
CA GLY A 210 -1.51 -1.60 -13.07
C GLY A 210 -0.56 -0.87 -12.14
N LEU A 211 -1.00 -0.60 -10.91
CA LEU A 211 -0.14 -0.09 -9.84
C LEU A 211 0.66 -1.26 -9.23
N GLN A 212 1.91 -1.42 -9.65
CA GLN A 212 2.79 -2.48 -9.13
C GLN A 212 3.41 -2.09 -7.79
N MET A 213 2.75 -2.48 -6.69
CA MET A 213 3.12 -2.06 -5.34
C MET A 213 2.90 -3.13 -4.27
N LEU A 214 3.58 -2.94 -3.14
CA LEU A 214 3.32 -3.63 -1.88
C LEU A 214 2.86 -2.62 -0.83
N GLN A 215 1.65 -2.78 -0.31
CA GLN A 215 1.02 -1.91 0.70
C GLN A 215 1.03 -2.57 2.08
N CYS A 216 1.41 -1.77 3.07
CA CYS A 216 1.63 -2.19 4.46
C CYS A 216 1.21 -1.06 5.41
N GLY A 217 1.50 -1.21 6.71
CA GLY A 217 1.32 -0.15 7.72
C GLY A 217 -0.05 -0.14 8.39
N ASP A 218 -0.84 -1.21 8.21
CA ASP A 218 -2.04 -1.50 9.01
C ASP A 218 -1.72 -2.63 9.99
N PRO A 219 -1.61 -2.36 11.32
CA PRO A 219 -1.30 -3.39 12.31
C PRO A 219 -2.28 -4.56 12.37
N ALA A 220 -3.54 -4.37 11.97
CA ALA A 220 -4.50 -5.47 11.89
C ALA A 220 -4.41 -6.25 10.58
N GLY A 221 -3.77 -5.68 9.55
CA GLY A 221 -3.65 -6.30 8.24
C GLY A 221 -4.98 -6.39 7.46
N THR A 222 -6.00 -5.63 7.84
CA THR A 222 -7.32 -5.65 7.18
C THR A 222 -7.38 -4.69 5.98
N GLY A 223 -6.45 -3.73 5.91
CA GLY A 223 -6.43 -2.64 4.94
C GLY A 223 -7.32 -1.45 5.32
N THR A 224 -8.05 -1.55 6.43
CA THR A 224 -8.99 -0.50 6.89
C THR A 224 -8.54 0.19 8.18
N GLY A 225 -7.48 -0.30 8.83
CA GLY A 225 -6.96 0.24 10.07
C GLY A 225 -6.14 1.53 9.90
N GLY A 226 -5.86 2.17 11.03
CA GLY A 226 -5.02 3.36 11.12
C GLY A 226 -4.63 3.71 12.56
N PRO A 227 -3.86 4.80 12.77
CA PRO A 227 -3.27 5.12 14.08
C PRO A 227 -4.23 5.85 15.04
N GLY A 228 -5.47 6.12 14.62
CA GLY A 228 -6.48 6.87 15.37
C GLY A 228 -6.47 8.38 15.10
N TYR A 229 -5.73 8.82 14.09
CA TYR A 229 -5.68 10.19 13.60
C TYR A 229 -5.38 10.18 12.09
N THR A 230 -5.58 11.31 11.42
CA THR A 230 -5.23 11.50 10.01
C THR A 230 -4.13 12.54 9.82
N ILE A 231 -3.53 12.55 8.63
CA ILE A 231 -2.46 13.47 8.24
C ILE A 231 -2.84 14.19 6.92
N PRO A 232 -2.31 15.40 6.66
CA PRO A 232 -2.60 16.13 5.43
C PRO A 232 -2.03 15.45 4.19
N ASP A 233 -2.68 15.66 3.04
CA ASP A 233 -2.11 15.34 1.74
C ASP A 233 -1.04 16.39 1.38
N GLU A 234 0.18 15.96 1.06
CA GLU A 234 1.32 16.83 0.72
C GLU A 234 1.71 16.64 -0.75
N VAL A 235 0.71 16.72 -1.64
CA VAL A 235 0.85 16.46 -3.08
C VAL A 235 1.30 17.68 -3.89
N PHE A 236 1.90 17.45 -5.06
CA PHE A 236 2.30 18.49 -6.01
C PHE A 236 2.29 17.95 -7.46
N PRO A 237 2.12 18.81 -8.48
CA PRO A 237 1.85 18.37 -9.86
C PRO A 237 2.92 17.47 -10.49
N GLU A 238 4.18 17.64 -10.10
CA GLU A 238 5.33 16.93 -10.66
C GLU A 238 5.48 15.51 -10.09
N ILE A 239 4.64 15.09 -9.13
CA ILE A 239 4.66 13.73 -8.60
C ILE A 239 4.41 12.72 -9.73
N LYS A 240 5.30 11.75 -9.80
CA LYS A 240 5.16 10.53 -10.59
C LYS A 240 5.44 9.34 -9.71
N TYR A 241 4.76 8.24 -9.99
CA TYR A 241 4.96 6.98 -9.30
C TYR A 241 5.68 6.02 -10.23
N GLY A 242 6.48 5.16 -9.63
CA GLY A 242 7.20 4.13 -10.33
C GLY A 242 8.20 3.47 -9.39
N ARG A 243 8.93 2.50 -9.92
CA ARG A 243 9.91 1.72 -9.18
C ARG A 243 10.82 2.61 -8.32
N GLY A 244 10.79 2.35 -7.01
CA GLY A 244 11.62 3.04 -6.02
C GLY A 244 10.91 4.14 -5.24
N ILE A 245 9.64 4.44 -5.53
CA ILE A 245 8.86 5.46 -4.83
C ILE A 245 8.16 4.87 -3.60
N LEU A 246 8.20 5.62 -2.50
CA LEU A 246 7.47 5.38 -1.26
C LEU A 246 6.36 6.44 -1.12
N ALA A 247 5.11 6.02 -0.99
CA ALA A 247 3.97 6.93 -0.93
C ALA A 247 2.94 6.53 0.11
N MET A 248 2.22 7.53 0.63
CA MET A 248 1.22 7.38 1.68
C MET A 248 -0.08 6.85 1.09
N ALA A 249 -0.65 5.80 1.68
CA ALA A 249 -1.98 5.35 1.34
C ALA A 249 -3.01 6.24 2.05
N LYS A 250 -4.17 6.40 1.43
CA LYS A 250 -5.29 7.22 1.92
C LYS A 250 -6.60 6.59 1.52
N THR A 251 -7.68 7.01 2.17
CA THR A 251 -9.03 6.77 1.65
C THR A 251 -9.31 7.73 0.49
N GLN A 252 -10.51 7.64 -0.10
CA GLN A 252 -10.95 8.59 -1.12
C GLN A 252 -11.02 10.04 -0.59
N ALA A 253 -11.19 10.24 0.72
CA ALA A 253 -11.25 11.57 1.30
C ALA A 253 -9.88 12.26 1.27
N PRO A 254 -9.82 13.58 1.00
CA PRO A 254 -8.59 14.36 1.19
C PRO A 254 -8.13 14.31 2.66
N ASN A 255 -6.82 14.43 2.90
CA ASN A 255 -6.22 14.49 4.23
C ASN A 255 -6.61 13.29 5.14
N SER A 256 -6.65 12.11 4.53
CA SER A 256 -7.08 10.85 5.20
C SER A 256 -5.98 9.81 5.29
N GLY A 257 -4.75 10.17 4.93
CA GLY A 257 -3.59 9.35 5.24
C GLY A 257 -3.44 9.15 6.74
N GLY A 258 -2.75 8.09 7.14
CA GLY A 258 -2.57 7.73 8.54
C GLY A 258 -1.27 6.98 8.76
N SER A 259 -1.34 5.66 8.84
CA SER A 259 -0.16 4.79 9.05
C SER A 259 0.18 3.94 7.83
N GLN A 260 -0.78 3.72 6.93
CA GLN A 260 -0.62 2.84 5.78
C GLN A 260 0.15 3.53 4.65
N PHE A 261 1.08 2.81 4.04
CA PHE A 261 1.87 3.29 2.92
C PHE A 261 2.06 2.17 1.90
N PHE A 262 2.39 2.54 0.67
CA PHE A 262 2.73 1.61 -0.38
C PHE A 262 4.12 1.89 -0.95
N MET A 263 4.78 0.80 -1.31
CA MET A 263 6.11 0.79 -1.89
C MET A 263 5.99 0.32 -3.34
N VAL A 264 6.33 1.19 -4.28
CA VAL A 264 6.19 0.91 -5.71
C VAL A 264 7.44 0.19 -6.21
N PHE A 265 7.26 -1.04 -6.69
CA PHE A 265 8.36 -1.85 -7.23
C PHE A 265 8.39 -1.87 -8.77
N GLY A 266 7.32 -1.43 -9.44
CA GLY A 266 7.28 -1.43 -10.90
C GLY A 266 6.53 -0.25 -11.49
N ASP A 267 5.74 -0.51 -12.51
CA ASP A 267 4.95 0.50 -13.22
C ASP A 267 3.81 1.02 -12.33
N ALA A 268 3.50 2.31 -12.46
CA ALA A 268 2.46 2.96 -11.69
C ALA A 268 1.94 4.21 -12.41
N GLU A 269 0.93 4.04 -13.25
CA GLU A 269 0.24 5.14 -13.91
C GLU A 269 -0.90 5.65 -13.01
N LEU A 270 -0.60 6.61 -12.14
CA LEU A 270 -1.56 7.23 -11.25
C LEU A 270 -1.50 8.77 -11.33
N PRO A 271 -2.63 9.46 -11.13
CA PRO A 271 -2.63 10.90 -10.89
C PRO A 271 -1.89 11.24 -9.59
N PRO A 272 -1.33 12.46 -9.46
CA PRO A 272 -0.52 12.89 -8.31
C PRO A 272 -1.36 13.15 -7.04
N GLU A 273 -2.08 12.14 -6.56
CA GLU A 273 -3.04 12.22 -5.45
C GLU A 273 -2.53 11.61 -4.13
N TYR A 274 -1.39 10.93 -4.15
CA TYR A 274 -0.77 10.26 -2.99
C TYR A 274 0.53 10.96 -2.63
N THR A 275 0.69 11.28 -1.35
CA THR A 275 1.89 11.93 -0.84
C THR A 275 3.11 11.04 -1.04
N VAL A 276 4.06 11.45 -1.87
CA VAL A 276 5.40 10.85 -1.92
C VAL A 276 6.24 11.44 -0.80
N PHE A 277 6.80 10.59 0.05
CA PHE A 277 7.56 11.02 1.24
C PHE A 277 8.95 10.39 1.36
N GLY A 278 9.38 9.66 0.33
CA GLY A 278 10.70 9.07 0.30
C GLY A 278 10.93 8.14 -0.87
N SER A 279 12.00 7.37 -0.77
CA SER A 279 12.40 6.40 -1.77
C SER A 279 12.95 5.11 -1.18
N ILE A 280 12.95 4.06 -1.98
CA ILE A 280 13.40 2.71 -1.63
C ILE A 280 14.78 2.49 -2.25
N SER A 281 15.69 1.90 -1.47
CA SER A 281 17.01 1.47 -1.93
C SER A 281 16.95 0.29 -2.91
N ASP A 282 18.01 0.07 -3.69
CA ASP A 282 18.11 -1.08 -4.60
C ASP A 282 18.01 -2.42 -3.87
N ALA A 283 18.65 -2.55 -2.70
CA ALA A 283 18.54 -3.73 -1.86
C ALA A 283 17.10 -3.97 -1.38
N GLY A 284 16.37 -2.91 -1.03
CA GLY A 284 14.95 -2.99 -0.69
C GLY A 284 14.11 -3.42 -1.89
N LEU A 285 14.38 -2.88 -3.08
CA LEU A 285 13.69 -3.25 -4.30
C LEU A 285 13.90 -4.73 -4.67
N GLN A 286 15.08 -5.31 -4.42
CA GLN A 286 15.30 -6.75 -4.62
C GLN A 286 14.42 -7.62 -3.70
N VAL A 287 14.18 -7.17 -2.46
CA VAL A 287 13.24 -7.83 -1.54
C VAL A 287 11.83 -7.77 -2.10
N LEU A 288 11.39 -6.59 -2.57
CA LEU A 288 10.07 -6.42 -3.17
C LEU A 288 9.90 -7.25 -4.45
N ASP A 289 10.93 -7.34 -5.29
CA ASP A 289 10.89 -8.15 -6.51
C ASP A 289 10.67 -9.63 -6.20
N LYS A 290 11.33 -10.14 -5.15
CA LYS A 290 11.13 -11.51 -4.67
C LYS A 290 9.68 -11.73 -4.25
N VAL A 291 9.11 -10.82 -3.47
CA VAL A 291 7.71 -10.89 -3.01
C VAL A 291 6.76 -10.84 -4.20
N ALA A 292 6.95 -9.89 -5.12
CA ALA A 292 6.13 -9.73 -6.31
C ALA A 292 6.14 -10.97 -7.22
N ARG A 293 7.32 -11.57 -7.45
CA ARG A 293 7.45 -12.83 -8.23
C ARG A 293 6.86 -14.04 -7.51
N GLY A 294 6.68 -13.98 -6.20
CA GLY A 294 5.97 -14.99 -5.42
C GLY A 294 4.45 -14.99 -5.67
N GLY A 295 3.92 -13.91 -6.23
CA GLY A 295 2.52 -13.80 -6.65
C GLY A 295 1.56 -13.32 -5.56
N VAL A 296 0.34 -13.05 -5.99
CA VAL A 296 -0.76 -12.54 -5.18
C VAL A 296 -1.67 -13.70 -4.73
N ASP A 297 -2.11 -13.66 -3.47
CA ASP A 297 -3.21 -14.46 -2.97
C ASP A 297 -4.51 -13.65 -3.07
N GLU A 298 -5.21 -13.84 -4.18
CA GLU A 298 -6.48 -13.16 -4.49
C GLU A 298 -7.63 -13.63 -3.61
N SER A 299 -7.51 -14.77 -2.90
CA SER A 299 -8.56 -15.26 -2.00
C SER A 299 -8.82 -14.32 -0.82
N GLN A 300 -7.83 -13.50 -0.48
CA GLN A 300 -7.89 -12.47 0.55
C GLN A 300 -8.04 -11.06 -0.04
N GLY A 301 -8.33 -10.97 -1.34
CA GLY A 301 -8.45 -9.72 -2.09
C GLY A 301 -9.85 -9.11 -2.08
N VAL A 302 -9.96 -7.91 -2.65
CA VAL A 302 -11.25 -7.21 -2.86
C VAL A 302 -11.89 -7.51 -4.22
N GLY A 303 -11.34 -8.46 -4.98
CA GLY A 303 -11.81 -8.84 -6.32
C GLY A 303 -11.30 -7.96 -7.46
N ASP A 304 -10.30 -7.10 -7.21
CA ASP A 304 -9.66 -6.21 -8.20
C ASP A 304 -8.37 -6.81 -8.80
N GLY A 305 -8.12 -8.11 -8.60
CA GLY A 305 -6.87 -8.77 -8.97
C GLY A 305 -5.70 -8.47 -8.01
N THR A 306 -5.97 -7.83 -6.88
CA THR A 306 -4.99 -7.62 -5.79
C THR A 306 -5.38 -8.43 -4.55
N GLY A 307 -4.44 -8.61 -3.64
CA GLY A 307 -4.64 -9.41 -2.43
C GLY A 307 -3.36 -9.53 -1.62
N ALA A 308 -3.34 -10.35 -0.58
CA ALA A 308 -2.15 -10.54 0.24
C ALA A 308 -0.99 -11.14 -0.58
N PRO A 309 0.28 -10.83 -0.27
CA PRO A 309 1.40 -11.51 -0.94
C PRO A 309 1.46 -12.99 -0.55
N ARG A 310 1.63 -13.90 -1.53
CA ARG A 310 1.79 -15.34 -1.26
C ARG A 310 3.03 -15.66 -0.44
N ILE A 311 4.05 -14.82 -0.53
CA ILE A 311 5.18 -14.82 0.40
C ILE A 311 4.85 -13.78 1.47
N PRO A 312 4.43 -14.19 2.69
CA PRO A 312 3.98 -13.24 3.69
C PRO A 312 5.12 -12.32 4.14
N VAL A 313 4.85 -11.01 4.12
CA VAL A 313 5.78 -9.98 4.59
C VAL A 313 5.24 -9.43 5.90
N THR A 314 5.99 -9.64 6.98
CA THR A 314 5.67 -9.08 8.30
C THR A 314 6.85 -8.26 8.79
N PHE A 315 6.55 -7.07 9.30
CA PHE A 315 7.54 -6.19 9.91
C PHE A 315 7.93 -6.75 11.27
N GLN A 316 9.23 -6.90 11.49
CA GLN A 316 9.79 -7.27 12.78
C GLN A 316 9.99 -6.01 13.62
N SER A 317 10.55 -4.96 13.01
CA SER A 317 10.79 -3.66 13.64
C SER A 317 11.11 -2.61 12.58
N VAL A 318 10.99 -1.32 12.93
CA VAL A 318 11.47 -0.20 12.11
C VAL A 318 12.61 0.54 12.82
N ALA A 319 13.80 0.51 12.23
CA ALA A 319 14.98 1.20 12.77
C ALA A 319 15.20 2.54 12.05
N ILE A 320 15.41 3.61 12.81
CA ILE A 320 15.76 4.94 12.33
C ILE A 320 17.29 5.09 12.45
N GLY A 321 17.94 5.51 11.36
CA GLY A 321 19.40 5.68 11.28
C GLY A 321 19.90 7.01 11.81
#